data_AF-A0AAU3CUP9-F1
#
_entry.id   AF-A0AAU3CUP9-F1
#
_cell.length_a   1.000
_cell.length_b   1.000
_cell.length_c   1.000
_cell.angle_alpha   90.00
_cell.angle_beta   90.00
_cell.angle_gamma   90.00
#
_symmetry.space_group_name_H-M   'P 1'
#
loop_
_entity.id
_entity.type
_entity.pdbx_description
1 polymer ?
#
loop_
_entity_poly.entity_id
_entity_poly.type
_entity_poly.pdbx_seq_one_letter_code
_entity_poly.pdbx_strand_id
1 'polypeptide(L)'
;MGTGARSGTVRRLVLGLVLLVVSGLLAVVAPGSAQAATSASSCPGRKVRTLPFSTGSVLVYKGGGYVCAVTVQKNPGTKRLISVSVQARGHVAVSKSRKHTRSSPPARVYAGHRCVRVTGAVAGGSYRSGWILC
;
A
#
# COMPACT_ATOMS: atom_id res chain seq x y z
N MET A 1 5.59 56.05 -61.49
CA MET A 1 4.39 55.33 -61.99
C MET A 1 4.16 54.15 -61.05
N GLY A 2 3.01 53.86 -60.46
CA GLY A 2 1.65 54.36 -60.57
C GLY A 2 0.73 53.22 -60.08
N THR A 3 -0.19 53.53 -59.16
CA THR A 3 -1.53 52.91 -58.95
C THR A 3 -1.63 51.40 -58.69
N GLY A 4 -2.46 50.83 -57.81
CA GLY A 4 -3.58 51.27 -56.98
C GLY A 4 -3.97 50.06 -56.10
N ALA A 5 -4.26 50.25 -54.82
CA ALA A 5 -5.61 50.40 -54.27
C ALA A 5 -6.60 49.28 -54.63
N ARG A 6 -6.98 48.44 -53.65
CA ARG A 6 -8.30 48.47 -52.98
C ARG A 6 -8.58 47.22 -52.13
N SER A 7 -8.93 47.51 -50.88
CA SER A 7 -10.08 47.00 -50.12
C SER A 7 -10.35 45.50 -50.09
N GLY A 8 -10.07 44.90 -48.93
CA GLY A 8 -10.51 43.55 -48.61
C GLY A 8 -10.32 43.21 -47.13
N THR A 9 -11.14 43.81 -46.28
CA THR A 9 -11.72 43.08 -45.13
C THR A 9 -10.71 42.65 -44.06
N VAL A 10 -10.40 43.48 -43.04
CA VAL A 10 -11.18 43.61 -41.78
C VAL A 10 -11.52 42.27 -41.09
N ARG A 11 -10.89 41.15 -41.45
CA ARG A 11 -11.24 39.81 -40.93
C ARG A 11 -10.05 38.87 -40.73
N ARG A 12 -8.90 39.38 -40.30
CA ARG A 12 -7.77 38.52 -39.89
C ARG A 12 -7.10 38.95 -38.58
N LEU A 13 -7.70 39.89 -37.86
CA LEU A 13 -7.18 40.40 -36.59
C LEU A 13 -7.76 39.69 -35.34
N VAL A 14 -8.57 38.63 -35.49
CA VAL A 14 -9.25 38.00 -34.35
C VAL A 14 -9.07 36.47 -34.27
N LEU A 15 -8.32 35.84 -35.18
CA LEU A 15 -8.12 34.38 -35.18
C LEU A 15 -6.66 33.94 -35.00
N GLY A 16 -5.77 34.85 -34.58
CA GLY A 16 -4.39 34.52 -34.22
C GLY A 16 -4.14 34.38 -32.71
N LEU A 17 -5.14 34.65 -31.87
CA LEU A 17 -4.99 34.79 -30.42
C LEU A 17 -5.89 33.82 -29.61
N VAL A 18 -6.18 32.63 -30.13
CA VAL A 18 -6.98 31.58 -29.44
C VAL A 18 -6.32 30.20 -29.59
N LEU A 19 -5.00 30.11 -29.43
CA LEU A 19 -4.29 28.83 -29.24
C LEU A 19 -3.33 28.87 -28.04
N LEU A 20 -3.34 29.97 -27.28
CA LEU A 20 -2.80 30.01 -25.93
C LEU A 20 -3.88 29.51 -24.98
N VAL A 21 -3.52 28.59 -24.07
CA VAL A 21 -4.33 28.09 -22.94
C VAL A 21 -5.20 26.85 -23.21
N VAL A 22 -4.64 25.73 -23.71
CA VAL A 22 -5.02 24.37 -23.23
C VAL A 22 -3.82 23.41 -23.42
N SER A 23 -2.75 23.61 -22.66
CA SER A 23 -1.83 22.50 -22.32
C SER A 23 -1.84 22.36 -20.81
N GLY A 24 -3.03 22.05 -20.30
CA GLY A 24 -3.25 21.76 -18.89
C GLY A 24 -2.47 20.51 -18.51
N LEU A 25 -1.45 20.72 -17.70
CA LEU A 25 -0.73 19.78 -16.84
C LEU A 25 -1.36 18.38 -16.80
N LEU A 26 -0.74 17.41 -17.48
CA LEU A 26 -0.74 16.05 -16.96
C LEU A 26 0.28 16.01 -15.81
N ALA A 27 -0.10 16.58 -14.67
CA ALA A 27 0.45 16.15 -13.40
C ALA A 27 0.01 14.69 -13.23
N VAL A 28 0.90 13.76 -13.58
CA VAL A 28 0.76 12.37 -13.15
C VAL A 28 0.77 12.43 -11.62
N VAL A 29 -0.43 12.42 -11.04
CA VAL A 29 -0.62 12.11 -9.64
C VAL A 29 -0.40 10.60 -9.54
N ALA A 30 0.87 10.20 -9.60
CA ALA A 30 1.25 8.92 -9.07
C ALA A 30 0.86 8.98 -7.60
N PRO A 31 0.03 8.06 -7.08
CA PRO A 31 -0.09 7.93 -5.65
C PRO A 31 1.33 7.68 -5.14
N GLY A 32 1.86 8.66 -4.41
CA GLY A 32 3.12 8.58 -3.70
C GLY A 32 2.99 7.51 -2.63
N SER A 33 3.04 6.25 -3.02
CA SER A 33 3.59 5.24 -2.16
C SER A 33 5.07 5.62 -2.05
N ALA A 34 5.43 6.20 -0.91
CA ALA A 34 6.81 6.25 -0.49
C ALA A 34 7.29 4.79 -0.44
N GLN A 35 7.95 4.32 -1.50
CA GLN A 35 8.71 3.07 -1.51
C GLN A 35 9.97 3.27 -0.62
N ALA A 36 9.76 3.57 0.66
CA ALA A 36 10.80 3.46 1.68
C ALA A 36 10.74 2.04 2.25
N ALA A 37 11.35 1.11 1.51
CA ALA A 37 12.00 -0.13 1.94
C ALA A 37 11.99 -1.11 0.78
N THR A 38 13.02 -1.00 -0.05
CA THR A 38 13.54 -2.16 -0.79
C THR A 38 13.78 -3.32 0.18
N SER A 39 13.74 -4.54 -0.36
CA SER A 39 14.19 -5.81 0.25
C SER A 39 13.15 -6.57 1.06
N ALA A 40 12.35 -7.45 0.42
CA ALA A 40 11.79 -8.74 0.91
C ALA A 40 11.19 -8.87 2.34
N SER A 41 11.11 -7.79 3.11
CA SER A 41 10.83 -7.74 4.55
C SER A 41 9.54 -7.00 4.87
N SER A 42 8.90 -6.42 3.85
CA SER A 42 7.62 -5.74 3.92
C SER A 42 6.55 -6.55 3.18
N CYS A 43 5.37 -6.65 3.80
CA CYS A 43 4.21 -7.24 3.17
C CYS A 43 3.76 -6.40 1.96
N PRO A 44 3.60 -6.98 0.77
CA PRO A 44 3.07 -6.25 -0.38
C PRO A 44 1.57 -5.96 -0.20
N GLY A 45 1.09 -4.89 -0.84
CA GLY A 45 -0.32 -4.50 -0.85
C GLY A 45 -0.67 -3.41 0.15
N ARG A 46 -1.97 -3.11 0.27
CA ARG A 46 -2.48 -2.05 1.14
C ARG A 46 -2.64 -2.57 2.56
N LYS A 47 -2.16 -1.82 3.55
CA LYS A 47 -2.46 -2.09 4.97
C LYS A 47 -3.96 -1.92 5.19
N VAL A 48 -4.64 -2.98 5.62
CA VAL A 48 -6.10 -3.00 5.82
C VAL A 48 -6.49 -3.03 7.30
N ARG A 49 -5.63 -3.56 8.17
CA ARG A 49 -5.86 -3.60 9.61
C ARG A 49 -4.54 -3.46 10.38
N THR A 50 -4.65 -2.90 11.58
CA THR A 50 -3.64 -2.93 12.62
C THR A 50 -4.30 -3.50 13.87
N LEU A 51 -3.72 -4.58 14.40
CA LEU A 51 -4.26 -5.32 15.54
C LEU A 51 -3.29 -5.15 16.73
N PRO A 52 -3.52 -4.15 17.59
CA PRO A 52 -2.61 -3.87 18.71
C PRO A 52 -2.80 -4.86 19.87
N PHE A 53 -1.72 -5.09 20.62
CA PHE A 53 -1.71 -5.83 21.87
C PHE A 53 -0.59 -5.33 22.79
N SER A 54 -0.51 -5.87 24.02
CA SER A 54 0.35 -5.35 25.09
C SER A 54 1.82 -5.15 24.69
N THR A 55 2.39 -6.10 23.96
CA THR A 55 3.82 -6.10 23.59
C THR A 55 4.10 -5.75 22.12
N GLY A 56 3.06 -5.49 21.32
CA GLY A 56 3.23 -5.29 19.88
C GLY A 56 1.97 -4.96 19.10
N SER A 57 2.06 -5.10 17.79
CA SER A 57 0.93 -4.97 16.89
C SER A 57 1.09 -5.90 15.71
N VAL A 58 -0.01 -6.45 15.19
CA VAL A 58 0.01 -7.17 13.91
C VAL A 58 -0.49 -6.24 12.82
N LEU A 59 0.34 -6.07 11.79
CA LEU A 59 0.01 -5.29 10.61
C LEU A 59 -0.47 -6.25 9.52
N VAL A 60 -1.68 -6.03 9.02
CA VAL A 60 -2.31 -6.89 8.01
C VAL A 60 -2.47 -6.12 6.72
N TYR A 61 -2.01 -6.72 5.62
CA TYR A 61 -1.99 -6.17 4.28
C TYR A 61 -2.80 -7.07 3.34
N LYS A 62 -3.48 -6.46 2.38
CA LYS A 62 -4.25 -7.17 1.34
C LYS A 62 -3.86 -6.62 -0.03
N GLY A 63 -3.72 -7.52 -1.01
CA GLY A 63 -3.47 -7.18 -2.41
C GLY A 63 -3.50 -8.41 -3.30
N GLY A 64 -4.10 -8.30 -4.50
CA GLY A 64 -4.12 -9.37 -5.50
C GLY A 64 -4.72 -10.70 -5.01
N GLY A 65 -5.70 -10.67 -4.10
CA GLY A 65 -6.28 -11.88 -3.49
C GLY A 65 -5.43 -12.53 -2.39
N TYR A 66 -4.26 -11.97 -2.09
CA TYR A 66 -3.42 -12.41 -0.97
C TYR A 66 -3.66 -11.57 0.27
N VAL A 67 -3.47 -12.21 1.42
CA VAL A 67 -3.32 -11.55 2.72
C VAL A 67 -1.91 -11.81 3.23
N CYS A 68 -1.24 -10.75 3.65
CA CYS A 68 0.07 -10.80 4.28
C CYS A 68 0.01 -10.15 5.66
N ALA A 69 0.62 -10.78 6.66
CA ALA A 69 0.74 -10.20 7.99
C ALA A 69 2.18 -10.21 8.50
N VAL A 70 2.49 -9.20 9.31
CA VAL A 70 3.75 -9.07 10.04
C VAL A 70 3.47 -8.57 11.45
N THR A 71 4.10 -9.18 12.44
CA THR A 71 4.03 -8.73 13.83
C THR A 71 5.19 -7.79 14.10
N VAL A 72 4.92 -6.63 14.70
CA VAL A 72 5.92 -5.63 15.11
C VAL A 72 5.92 -5.47 16.63
N GLN A 73 7.10 -5.28 17.22
CA GLN A 73 7.24 -4.99 18.64
C GLN A 73 6.79 -3.56 18.93
N LYS A 74 6.14 -3.36 20.08
CA LYS A 74 5.76 -2.03 20.55
C LYS A 74 6.98 -1.19 20.91
N ASN A 75 7.92 -1.81 21.61
CA ASN A 75 9.19 -1.20 22.03
C ASN A 75 10.35 -1.94 21.34
N PRO A 76 10.82 -1.47 20.17
CA PRO A 76 11.93 -2.10 19.48
C PRO A 76 13.26 -1.91 20.24
N GLY A 77 14.21 -2.83 20.05
CA GLY A 77 15.56 -2.74 20.62
C GLY A 77 16.00 -4.02 21.31
N THR A 78 15.17 -4.58 22.19
CA THR A 78 15.45 -5.90 22.78
C THR A 78 15.16 -7.01 21.78
N LYS A 79 16.07 -7.98 21.65
CA LYS A 79 15.86 -9.18 20.84
C LYS A 79 14.83 -10.08 21.53
N ARG A 80 13.63 -10.18 20.94
CA ARG A 80 12.55 -11.04 21.44
C ARG A 80 12.18 -12.08 20.40
N LEU A 81 11.59 -13.19 20.85
CA LEU A 81 10.90 -14.10 19.93
C LEU A 81 9.63 -13.41 19.44
N ILE A 82 9.51 -13.28 18.12
CA ILE A 82 8.36 -12.66 17.46
C ILE A 82 7.81 -13.65 16.45
N SER A 83 6.50 -13.88 16.48
CA SER A 83 5.81 -14.78 15.57
C SER A 83 4.60 -14.14 14.93
N VAL A 84 4.22 -14.69 13.78
CA VAL A 84 2.99 -14.39 13.07
C VAL A 84 2.45 -15.68 12.46
N SER A 85 1.14 -15.82 12.45
CA SER A 85 0.43 -16.89 11.78
C SER A 85 -0.76 -16.33 11.03
N VAL A 86 -0.94 -16.75 9.79
CA VAL A 86 -2.05 -16.35 8.94
C VAL A 86 -2.72 -17.59 8.37
N GLN A 87 -4.03 -17.65 8.46
CA GLN A 87 -4.82 -18.76 7.97
C GLN A 87 -6.00 -18.23 7.17
N ALA A 88 -6.10 -18.61 5.89
CA ALA A 88 -7.35 -18.47 5.15
C ALA A 88 -8.31 -19.60 5.55
N ARG A 89 -9.61 -19.31 5.62
CA ARG A 89 -10.61 -20.31 6.02
C ARG A 89 -10.58 -21.49 5.06
N GLY A 90 -10.53 -22.70 5.61
CA GLY A 90 -10.39 -23.94 4.82
C GLY A 90 -8.98 -24.23 4.29
N HIS A 91 -7.96 -23.45 4.67
CA HIS A 91 -6.55 -23.70 4.35
C HIS A 91 -5.71 -23.96 5.60
N VAL A 92 -4.50 -24.51 5.39
CA VAL A 92 -3.49 -24.69 6.43
C VAL A 92 -2.94 -23.31 6.85
N ALA A 93 -2.71 -23.13 8.15
CA ALA A 93 -2.14 -21.90 8.68
C ALA A 93 -0.65 -21.81 8.33
N VAL A 94 -0.23 -20.64 7.81
CA VAL A 94 1.19 -20.32 7.57
C VAL A 94 1.71 -19.58 8.79
N SER A 95 2.52 -20.27 9.60
CA SER A 95 3.18 -19.72 10.77
C SER A 95 4.66 -19.45 10.50
N LYS A 96 5.15 -18.28 10.94
CA LYS A 96 6.55 -17.87 10.84
C LYS A 96 6.98 -17.20 12.14
N SER A 97 8.22 -17.47 12.57
CA SER A 97 8.78 -16.88 13.78
C SER A 97 10.28 -16.63 13.64
N ARG A 98 10.80 -15.66 14.39
CA ARG A 98 12.24 -15.43 14.55
C ARG A 98 12.54 -14.65 15.83
N LYS A 99 13.77 -14.75 16.35
CA LYS A 99 14.26 -13.81 17.38
C LYS A 99 14.79 -12.54 16.72
N HIS A 100 14.16 -11.40 16.96
CA HIS A 100 14.53 -10.13 16.32
C HIS A 100 14.15 -8.92 17.17
N THR A 101 14.67 -7.74 16.81
CA THR A 101 14.53 -6.49 17.59
C THR A 101 13.36 -5.63 17.13
N ARG A 102 12.73 -5.93 15.98
CA ARG A 102 11.66 -5.09 15.40
C ARG A 102 10.40 -5.87 15.02
N SER A 103 10.52 -6.90 14.18
CA SER A 103 9.38 -7.61 13.59
C SER A 103 9.56 -9.13 13.40
N SER A 104 8.46 -9.84 13.10
CA SER A 104 8.43 -11.22 12.62
C SER A 104 8.77 -11.31 11.12
N PRO A 105 9.01 -12.52 10.57
CA PRO A 105 8.99 -12.69 9.11
C PRO A 105 7.58 -12.44 8.61
N PRO A 106 7.41 -11.92 7.38
CA PRO A 106 6.08 -11.82 6.79
C PRO A 106 5.50 -13.22 6.56
N ALA A 107 4.23 -13.42 6.90
CA ALA A 107 3.48 -14.60 6.53
C ALA A 107 2.40 -14.21 5.52
N ARG A 108 2.39 -14.88 4.37
CA ARG A 108 1.48 -14.58 3.26
C ARG A 108 0.70 -15.82 2.88
N VAL A 109 -0.61 -15.67 2.69
CA VAL A 109 -1.52 -16.71 2.21
C VAL A 109 -2.40 -16.16 1.10
N TYR A 110 -2.78 -17.01 0.16
CA TYR A 110 -3.84 -16.68 -0.77
C TYR A 110 -5.19 -16.83 -0.05
N ALA A 111 -6.02 -15.79 -0.09
CA ALA A 111 -7.31 -15.77 0.59
C ALA A 111 -8.50 -15.64 -0.37
N GLY A 112 -8.33 -15.03 -1.55
CA GLY A 112 -9.44 -14.72 -2.45
C GLY A 112 -10.55 -13.95 -1.72
N HIS A 113 -11.74 -14.55 -1.65
CA HIS A 113 -12.91 -14.03 -0.92
C HIS A 113 -13.13 -14.69 0.46
N ARG A 114 -12.17 -15.49 0.93
CA ARG A 114 -12.29 -16.22 2.18
C ARG A 114 -11.89 -15.33 3.35
N CYS A 115 -12.60 -15.49 4.45
CA CYS A 115 -12.18 -14.90 5.71
C CYS A 115 -10.80 -15.44 6.13
N VAL A 116 -10.03 -14.61 6.82
CA VAL A 116 -8.71 -14.95 7.33
C VAL A 116 -8.65 -14.80 8.85
N ARG A 117 -7.85 -15.65 9.49
CA ARG A 117 -7.51 -15.56 10.90
C ARG A 117 -6.03 -15.24 11.01
N VAL A 118 -5.69 -14.26 11.84
CA VAL A 118 -4.34 -13.77 12.04
C VAL A 118 -4.01 -13.85 13.52
N THR A 119 -2.85 -14.43 13.82
CA THR A 119 -2.29 -14.47 15.17
C THR A 119 -0.91 -13.85 15.14
N GLY A 120 -0.58 -13.05 16.15
CA GLY A 120 0.78 -12.54 16.33
C GLY A 120 1.20 -12.59 17.78
N ALA A 121 2.49 -12.75 18.02
CA ALA A 121 3.05 -12.73 19.36
C ALA A 121 4.42 -12.06 19.39
N VAL A 122 4.70 -11.38 20.51
CA VAL A 122 5.99 -10.79 20.86
C VAL A 122 6.27 -11.16 22.31
N ALA A 123 7.28 -12.00 22.54
CA ALA A 123 7.61 -12.53 23.86
C ALA A 123 6.37 -13.13 24.56
N GLY A 124 5.99 -12.62 25.73
CA GLY A 124 4.83 -13.09 26.49
C GLY A 124 3.47 -12.51 26.07
N GLY A 125 3.44 -11.52 25.17
CA GLY A 125 2.18 -10.93 24.70
C GLY A 125 1.78 -11.47 23.34
N SER A 126 0.48 -11.67 23.14
CA SER A 126 -0.07 -12.16 21.87
C SER A 126 -1.43 -11.56 21.56
N TYR A 127 -1.81 -11.65 20.29
CA TYR A 127 -3.13 -11.32 19.78
C TYR A 127 -3.59 -12.42 18.83
N ARG A 128 -4.85 -12.82 18.95
CA ARG A 128 -5.51 -13.74 18.02
C ARG A 128 -6.78 -13.08 17.51
N SER A 129 -6.86 -12.87 16.20
CA SER A 129 -8.09 -12.38 15.61
C SER A 129 -9.14 -13.49 15.55
N GLY A 130 -10.40 -13.10 15.42
CA GLY A 130 -11.43 -13.95 14.82
C GLY A 130 -11.19 -14.12 13.31
N TRP A 131 -12.21 -14.59 12.60
CA TRP A 131 -12.23 -14.53 11.14
C TRP A 131 -12.53 -13.09 10.69
N ILE A 132 -11.59 -12.46 10.01
CA ILE A 132 -11.67 -11.09 9.51
C ILE A 132 -11.49 -11.08 7.99
N LEU A 133 -11.76 -9.95 7.34
CA LEU A 133 -11.60 -9.77 5.88
C LEU A 133 -12.37 -10.80 5.03
N CYS A 134 -13.50 -11.27 5.56
CA CYS A 134 -14.67 -11.51 4.73
C CYS A 134 -15.06 -10.15 4.10
#